data_AF-A0A139X1T8-F1
#
_entry.id   AF-A0A139X1T8-F1
#
_cell.length_a   1.000
_cell.length_b   1.000
_cell.length_c   1.000
_cell.angle_alpha   90.00
_cell.angle_beta   90.00
_cell.angle_gamma   90.00
#
_symmetry.space_group_name_H-M   'P 1'
#
loop_
_entity.id
_entity.type
_entity.pdbx_description
1 polymer ?
#
loop_
_entity_poly.entity_id
_entity_poly.type
_entity_poly.pdbx_seq_one_letter_code
_entity_poly.pdbx_strand_id
1 'polypeptide(L)'
;MFELDSTNHVLNTDKGLGLTPSTHTYRDLVGLSDPNDLNSLSFGGRSSSNLMLNSFSIDEYAPLIEGFDPYVLVNRGEDITGSNFNSVEAGYAQTNWDTYLSPQPVDWFGLTGYSAQPSHEFGNGNSSTQTTDWFSQNLIDPQLITKARTLAADSQFNRNDMMAIFRDAKDGNVIDANELKDLRTLVSNANRFNIPDDVRVLSNKIVNGNAANIKYQGQNLGNLFAGSTGDQMEKLIGKWFLGSDRPTIPTNYTYRQANGYLFQNGVSYQDVKQGGLADCYFMAGLAEVALHSPSKIQSMFTDNGDNTYTVRFYNSGVADYVTVDKYLPTNSSGNFVYAQQAKSDGGNYKDLSNELWVALAEKAYAQVNESGWIGQDNTNSYLGIEYGADNKVITHVTGRNASSSSLDFNSMVNAYKAGNLMGVSSYNSGVASNIAPNHVYVVTNYDSFTQQFTLYNPWGLDGGNYEGKFKPGTIKLSFNELKASFASWSYTT
;
A
#
# COMPACT_ATOMS: atom_id res chain seq x y z
N MET A 1 1.83 61.71 -17.10
CA MET A 1 1.79 60.86 -18.30
C MET A 1 1.85 59.43 -17.78
N PHE A 2 0.79 58.66 -17.65
CA PHE A 2 -0.54 58.69 -18.27
C PHE A 2 -1.67 58.56 -17.24
N GLU A 3 -2.85 58.97 -17.69
CA GLU A 3 -4.15 59.03 -17.01
C GLU A 3 -4.67 57.66 -16.56
N LEU A 4 -5.45 57.69 -15.48
CA LEU A 4 -6.41 56.65 -15.12
C LEU A 4 -7.50 56.61 -16.21
N ASP A 5 -7.61 55.51 -16.94
CA ASP A 5 -8.84 55.19 -17.66
C ASP A 5 -9.77 54.41 -16.73
N SER A 6 -10.85 55.09 -16.37
CA SER A 6 -11.99 54.57 -15.66
C SER A 6 -13.00 54.01 -16.66
N THR A 7 -12.94 52.71 -16.93
CA THR A 7 -14.01 52.01 -17.65
C THR A 7 -14.48 50.81 -16.83
N ASN A 8 -15.61 51.01 -16.15
CA ASN A 8 -16.43 49.94 -15.58
C ASN A 8 -17.01 49.09 -16.72
N HIS A 9 -16.55 47.85 -16.84
CA HIS A 9 -17.22 46.86 -17.68
C HIS A 9 -18.30 46.16 -16.85
N VAL A 10 -19.51 46.73 -16.85
CA VAL A 10 -20.71 46.08 -16.33
C VAL A 10 -21.32 45.26 -17.47
N LEU A 11 -21.38 43.93 -17.30
CA LEU A 11 -22.25 43.07 -18.11
C LEU A 11 -23.71 43.43 -17.78
N ASN A 12 -24.26 44.41 -18.50
CA ASN A 12 -25.68 44.74 -18.45
C ASN A 12 -26.46 43.71 -19.28
N THR A 13 -26.72 42.53 -18.73
CA THR A 13 -27.94 41.73 -18.95
C THR A 13 -27.81 40.41 -18.19
N ASP A 14 -28.59 40.24 -17.12
CA ASP A 14 -28.90 38.92 -16.58
C ASP A 14 -29.69 38.14 -17.64
N LYS A 15 -29.01 37.36 -18.48
CA LYS A 15 -29.67 36.33 -19.28
C LYS A 15 -29.77 35.07 -18.43
N GLY A 16 -30.96 34.79 -17.93
CA GLY A 16 -31.27 33.51 -17.29
C GLY A 16 -30.98 32.35 -18.25
N LEU A 17 -29.93 31.58 -17.98
CA LEU A 17 -29.53 30.44 -18.79
C LEU A 17 -30.34 29.21 -18.35
N GLY A 18 -31.42 28.92 -19.09
CA GLY A 18 -32.17 27.67 -18.93
C GLY A 18 -31.40 26.49 -19.55
N LEU A 19 -31.04 25.50 -18.73
CA LEU A 19 -30.38 24.28 -19.19
C LEU A 19 -31.37 23.41 -19.97
N THR A 20 -31.10 23.15 -21.25
CA THR A 20 -31.88 22.21 -22.08
C THR A 20 -30.98 21.09 -22.62
N PRO A 21 -31.54 19.94 -23.06
CA PRO A 21 -30.76 18.77 -23.51
C PRO A 21 -30.00 18.95 -24.84
N SER A 22 -30.07 20.12 -25.49
CA SER A 22 -29.39 20.41 -26.75
C SER A 22 -28.27 21.43 -26.56
N THR A 23 -27.22 21.33 -27.38
CA THR A 23 -26.09 22.25 -27.32
C THR A 23 -26.54 23.67 -27.72
N HIS A 24 -26.30 24.65 -26.84
CA HIS A 24 -26.56 26.06 -27.10
C HIS A 24 -25.24 26.82 -27.14
N THR A 25 -25.04 27.60 -28.21
CA THR A 25 -23.86 28.45 -28.41
C THR A 25 -24.27 29.91 -28.32
N TYR A 26 -23.69 30.64 -27.37
CA TYR A 26 -23.84 32.08 -27.23
C TYR A 26 -22.58 32.76 -27.75
N ARG A 27 -22.77 33.81 -28.54
CA ARG A 27 -21.70 34.66 -29.07
C ARG A 27 -22.00 36.09 -28.68
N ASP A 28 -21.00 36.78 -28.15
CA ASP A 28 -21.09 38.22 -27.92
C ASP A 28 -19.80 38.92 -28.36
N LEU A 29 -19.96 40.16 -28.84
CA LEU A 29 -18.87 41.00 -29.33
C LEU A 29 -18.32 41.82 -28.18
N VAL A 30 -17.02 41.70 -27.93
CA VAL A 30 -16.34 42.49 -26.89
C VAL A 30 -15.38 43.45 -27.55
N GLY A 31 -15.93 44.46 -28.22
CA GLY A 31 -15.16 45.52 -28.86
C GLY A 31 -15.96 46.24 -29.93
N LEU A 32 -15.79 47.57 -30.04
CA LEU A 32 -16.48 48.39 -31.05
C LEU A 32 -15.75 48.46 -32.40
N SER A 33 -14.61 47.78 -32.57
CA SER A 33 -13.70 48.05 -33.70
C SER A 33 -13.12 46.85 -34.45
N ASP A 34 -13.21 45.61 -33.94
CA ASP A 34 -12.83 44.41 -34.72
C ASP A 34 -14.01 43.41 -34.75
N PRO A 35 -14.62 43.16 -35.92
CA PRO A 35 -15.71 42.20 -36.04
C PRO A 35 -15.28 40.73 -35.84
N ASN A 36 -13.98 40.46 -35.61
CA ASN A 36 -13.46 39.11 -35.35
C ASN A 36 -13.24 38.81 -33.85
N ASP A 37 -13.37 39.80 -32.95
CA ASP A 37 -13.29 39.60 -31.49
C ASP A 37 -14.61 39.01 -30.96
N LEU A 38 -14.73 37.69 -31.08
CA LEU A 38 -15.92 36.93 -30.71
C LEU A 38 -15.62 35.97 -29.57
N ASN A 39 -16.13 36.28 -28.37
CA ASN A 39 -16.21 35.29 -27.31
C ASN A 39 -17.37 34.35 -27.60
N SER A 40 -17.08 33.06 -27.78
CA SER A 40 -18.09 32.03 -28.00
C SER A 40 -18.13 31.03 -26.85
N LEU A 41 -19.28 30.90 -26.21
CA LEU A 41 -19.50 30.00 -25.09
C LEU A 41 -20.54 28.95 -25.49
N SER A 42 -20.20 27.67 -25.44
CA SER A 42 -21.10 26.58 -25.83
C SER A 42 -21.31 25.60 -24.68
N PHE A 43 -22.57 25.27 -24.40
CA PHE A 43 -22.95 24.27 -23.39
C PHE A 43 -23.80 23.18 -24.04
N GLY A 44 -23.51 21.91 -23.77
CA GLY A 44 -24.36 20.79 -24.20
C GLY A 44 -24.26 19.62 -23.23
N GLY A 45 -25.40 19.07 -22.79
CA GLY A 45 -25.45 17.93 -21.86
C GLY A 45 -26.35 16.82 -22.36
N ARG A 46 -25.99 15.56 -22.10
CA ARG A 46 -26.93 14.43 -22.09
C ARG A 46 -27.27 14.10 -20.64
N SER A 47 -28.57 14.14 -20.35
CA SER A 47 -29.30 13.70 -19.15
C SER A 47 -28.50 13.21 -17.93
N SER A 48 -28.88 13.79 -16.78
CA SER A 48 -28.58 13.46 -15.38
C SER A 48 -27.43 14.25 -14.74
N SER A 49 -27.83 15.33 -14.07
CA SER A 49 -27.36 15.86 -12.78
C SER A 49 -25.90 16.23 -12.55
N ASN A 50 -25.00 16.07 -13.52
CA ASN A 50 -23.62 16.56 -13.41
C ASN A 50 -23.28 17.44 -14.62
N LEU A 51 -22.84 18.67 -14.36
CA LEU A 51 -22.29 19.56 -15.39
C LEU A 51 -20.88 19.07 -15.73
N MET A 52 -20.70 18.45 -16.90
CA MET A 52 -19.38 18.24 -17.48
C MET A 52 -19.10 19.36 -18.49
N LEU A 53 -18.11 20.21 -18.22
CA LEU A 53 -17.60 21.20 -19.16
C LEU A 53 -16.58 20.52 -20.08
N ASN A 54 -16.94 20.33 -21.35
CA ASN A 54 -16.07 19.61 -22.29
C ASN A 54 -14.94 20.46 -22.90
N SER A 55 -14.93 21.79 -22.70
CA SER A 55 -13.85 22.67 -23.16
C SER A 55 -13.94 24.06 -22.53
N PHE A 56 -12.80 24.59 -22.07
CA PHE A 56 -12.63 25.99 -21.68
C PHE A 56 -11.44 26.56 -22.45
N SER A 57 -11.62 27.68 -23.14
CA SER A 57 -10.53 28.46 -23.73
C SER A 57 -10.80 29.94 -23.45
N ILE A 58 -9.78 30.64 -22.99
CA ILE A 58 -9.74 32.10 -22.90
C ILE A 58 -8.69 32.53 -23.93
N ASP A 59 -9.08 33.38 -24.86
CA ASP A 59 -8.12 34.15 -25.64
C ASP A 59 -7.63 35.35 -24.81
N GLU A 60 -6.35 35.65 -25.01
CA GLU A 60 -5.44 36.38 -24.15
C GLU A 60 -5.91 37.79 -23.71
N TYR A 61 -5.49 38.21 -22.50
CA TYR A 61 -5.65 39.54 -21.85
C TYR A 61 -6.90 39.78 -20.98
N ALA A 62 -6.93 39.19 -19.77
CA ALA A 62 -7.66 39.75 -18.63
C ALA A 62 -6.86 39.56 -17.32
N PRO A 63 -6.53 40.63 -16.57
CA PRO A 63 -6.00 40.49 -15.21
C PRO A 63 -7.16 40.30 -14.21
N LEU A 64 -7.09 39.26 -13.39
CA LEU A 64 -8.00 39.03 -12.26
C LEU A 64 -7.55 39.85 -11.04
N ILE A 65 -8.48 40.55 -10.37
CA ILE A 65 -8.24 41.23 -9.08
C ILE A 65 -8.90 40.41 -7.95
N GLU A 66 -8.12 40.15 -6.88
CA GLU A 66 -8.48 39.40 -5.66
C GLU A 66 -9.20 40.24 -4.59
N GLY A 67 -9.94 39.55 -3.70
CA GLY A 67 -10.24 40.02 -2.35
C GLY A 67 -10.15 38.87 -1.31
N PHE A 68 -9.12 38.92 -0.45
CA PHE A 68 -8.87 38.24 0.86
C PHE A 68 -9.26 36.74 0.98
N ASP A 69 -8.41 35.72 1.19
CA ASP A 69 -7.01 35.49 1.65
C ASP A 69 -6.62 34.01 1.23
N PRO A 70 -5.40 33.42 1.43
CA PRO A 70 -4.47 33.15 0.32
C PRO A 70 -3.86 31.72 0.30
N TYR A 71 -4.19 30.81 -0.64
CA TYR A 71 -3.31 29.68 -1.02
C TYR A 71 -3.77 29.00 -2.33
N VAL A 72 -3.37 29.49 -3.52
CA VAL A 72 -2.95 28.68 -4.70
C VAL A 72 -2.28 29.65 -5.70
N LEU A 73 -1.02 29.38 -6.08
CA LEU A 73 -0.37 30.03 -7.22
C LEU A 73 -0.31 29.04 -8.38
N VAL A 74 -0.86 29.39 -9.55
CA VAL A 74 -0.59 28.67 -10.81
C VAL A 74 0.37 29.52 -11.64
N ASN A 75 1.50 28.95 -12.06
CA ASN A 75 2.50 29.63 -12.87
C ASN A 75 2.17 29.55 -14.38
N ARG A 76 2.69 30.50 -15.15
CA ARG A 76 2.47 30.66 -16.60
C ARG A 76 2.77 29.39 -17.41
N GLY A 77 1.83 29.01 -18.28
CA GLY A 77 2.07 28.11 -19.42
C GLY A 77 1.48 26.71 -19.35
N GLU A 78 0.58 26.41 -18.41
CA GLU A 78 -0.03 25.07 -18.32
C GLU A 78 -1.30 24.93 -19.17
N ASP A 79 -1.26 23.96 -20.08
CA ASP A 79 -2.40 23.40 -20.81
C ASP A 79 -3.19 22.50 -19.85
N ILE A 80 -4.43 22.88 -19.52
CA ILE A 80 -5.29 22.18 -18.53
C ILE A 80 -6.26 21.17 -19.16
N THR A 81 -6.00 20.74 -20.39
CA THR A 81 -6.76 19.67 -21.04
C THR A 81 -6.71 18.37 -20.20
N GLY A 82 -7.87 17.99 -19.64
CA GLY A 82 -8.03 16.78 -18.82
C GLY A 82 -8.06 16.98 -17.29
N SER A 83 -8.14 18.21 -16.80
CA SER A 83 -8.19 18.49 -15.35
C SER A 83 -9.59 18.29 -14.77
N ASN A 84 -9.74 17.34 -13.84
CA ASN A 84 -10.94 17.22 -13.00
C ASN A 84 -10.91 18.30 -11.91
N PHE A 85 -11.72 19.34 -12.05
CA PHE A 85 -12.05 20.22 -10.93
C PHE A 85 -13.01 19.48 -10.00
N ASN A 86 -12.48 18.87 -8.94
CA ASN A 86 -13.30 18.34 -7.86
C ASN A 86 -13.95 19.52 -7.11
N SER A 87 -15.23 19.72 -7.41
CA SER A 87 -16.30 20.30 -6.58
C SER A 87 -15.90 21.29 -5.48
N VAL A 88 -16.40 22.51 -5.64
CA VAL A 88 -16.70 23.46 -4.55
C VAL A 88 -17.61 22.79 -3.52
N GLU A 89 -17.32 23.02 -2.23
CA GLU A 89 -18.06 22.57 -1.06
C GLU A 89 -19.59 22.74 -1.22
N ALA A 90 -20.34 21.65 -1.04
CA ALA A 90 -21.78 21.72 -0.83
C ALA A 90 -22.05 22.10 0.62
N GLY A 91 -22.04 23.40 0.89
CA GLY A 91 -22.09 23.92 2.26
C GLY A 91 -23.04 25.07 2.53
N TYR A 92 -23.97 25.46 1.66
CA TYR A 92 -25.03 26.40 2.04
C TYR A 92 -26.37 26.12 1.33
N ALA A 93 -27.44 26.35 2.07
CA ALA A 93 -28.83 26.04 1.76
C ALA A 93 -29.29 26.43 0.35
N GLN A 94 -30.23 25.65 -0.19
CA GLN A 94 -31.11 26.08 -1.28
C GLN A 94 -31.85 27.36 -0.83
N THR A 95 -31.40 28.53 -1.27
CA THR A 95 -32.14 29.78 -1.13
C THR A 95 -32.73 30.13 -2.49
N ASN A 96 -34.06 30.16 -2.58
CA ASN A 96 -34.75 30.83 -3.67
C ASN A 96 -34.59 32.35 -3.47
N TRP A 97 -34.09 33.03 -4.50
CA TRP A 97 -33.93 34.48 -4.52
C TRP A 97 -35.21 35.11 -5.09
N ASP A 98 -36.20 35.37 -4.26
CA ASP A 98 -37.33 36.22 -4.64
C ASP A 98 -37.03 37.68 -4.24
N THR A 99 -36.47 38.45 -5.16
CA THR A 99 -36.27 39.90 -5.00
C THR A 99 -37.55 40.65 -5.41
N TYR A 100 -38.31 41.15 -4.43
CA TYR A 100 -39.38 42.11 -4.68
C TYR A 100 -38.82 43.54 -4.74
N LEU A 101 -38.84 44.16 -5.92
CA LEU A 101 -38.51 45.57 -6.13
C LEU A 101 -39.80 46.41 -6.06
N SER A 102 -39.90 47.33 -5.09
CA SER A 102 -40.94 48.36 -5.06
C SER A 102 -40.34 49.74 -5.33
N PRO A 103 -40.83 50.51 -6.33
CA PRO A 103 -40.33 51.85 -6.61
C PRO A 103 -40.89 52.89 -5.64
N GLN A 104 -40.07 53.85 -5.22
CA GLN A 104 -40.47 55.09 -4.54
C GLN A 104 -40.14 56.31 -5.44
N PRO A 105 -40.84 57.46 -5.28
CA PRO A 105 -40.75 58.57 -6.22
C PRO A 105 -39.42 59.34 -6.14
N VAL A 106 -39.02 59.82 -7.31
CA VAL A 106 -37.82 60.59 -7.69
C VAL A 106 -37.66 61.93 -6.95
N ASP A 107 -36.42 62.20 -6.52
CA ASP A 107 -35.93 63.55 -6.17
C ASP A 107 -34.72 63.97 -7.04
N TRP A 108 -34.55 65.29 -7.17
CA TRP A 108 -33.99 66.12 -8.26
C TRP A 108 -32.55 65.86 -8.79
N PHE A 109 -31.88 64.77 -8.45
CA PHE A 109 -30.51 64.48 -8.93
C PHE A 109 -30.29 63.07 -9.50
N GLY A 110 -31.35 62.36 -9.91
CA GLY A 110 -31.23 61.27 -10.89
C GLY A 110 -30.39 60.05 -10.50
N LEU A 111 -30.11 59.82 -9.22
CA LEU A 111 -29.48 58.59 -8.71
C LEU A 111 -30.51 57.79 -7.92
N THR A 112 -30.94 56.63 -8.43
CA THR A 112 -31.68 55.64 -7.65
C THR A 112 -30.71 54.94 -6.70
N GLY A 113 -30.77 55.29 -5.41
CA GLY A 113 -30.12 54.52 -4.35
C GLY A 113 -30.93 53.27 -4.03
N TYR A 114 -30.32 52.09 -4.16
CA TYR A 114 -30.84 50.85 -3.58
C TYR A 114 -30.15 50.62 -2.23
N SER A 115 -30.88 50.70 -1.12
CA SER A 115 -30.40 50.20 0.17
C SER A 115 -30.91 48.77 0.36
N ALA A 116 -30.02 47.78 0.32
CA ALA A 116 -30.32 46.47 0.86
C ALA A 116 -30.29 46.57 2.40
N GLN A 117 -31.46 46.49 3.04
CA GLN A 117 -31.54 46.20 4.47
C GLN A 117 -31.66 44.68 4.62
N PRO A 118 -30.71 44.00 5.28
CA PRO A 118 -30.92 42.60 5.65
C PRO A 118 -32.02 42.58 6.71
N SER A 119 -33.23 42.15 6.33
CA SER A 119 -34.26 41.82 7.31
C SER A 119 -33.82 40.55 8.04
N HIS A 120 -33.19 40.73 9.20
CA HIS A 120 -33.06 39.69 10.22
C HIS A 120 -34.46 39.36 10.75
N GLU A 121 -35.19 38.49 10.07
CA GLU A 121 -36.26 37.73 10.71
C GLU A 121 -35.62 36.49 11.34
N PHE A 122 -35.56 36.48 12.67
CA PHE A 122 -35.30 35.27 13.46
C PHE A 122 -36.47 34.30 13.28
N GLY A 123 -36.52 33.65 12.12
CA GLY A 123 -37.33 32.45 11.90
C GLY A 123 -36.65 31.29 12.58
N ASN A 124 -37.22 30.83 13.69
CA ASN A 124 -36.82 29.66 14.45
C ASN A 124 -37.04 28.36 13.62
N GLY A 125 -36.20 28.17 12.59
CA GLY A 125 -36.21 27.04 11.69
C GLY A 125 -35.08 26.09 12.03
N ASN A 126 -35.24 25.35 13.13
CA ASN A 126 -34.42 24.20 13.46
C ASN A 126 -34.65 23.12 12.40
N SER A 127 -33.94 23.18 11.27
CA SER A 127 -33.94 22.14 10.25
C SER A 127 -32.52 21.62 10.07
N SER A 128 -32.03 20.96 11.13
CA SER A 128 -31.01 19.94 10.97
C SER A 128 -31.61 18.85 10.07
N THR A 129 -31.33 18.89 8.77
CA THR A 129 -31.42 17.68 7.96
C THR A 129 -30.34 16.74 8.47
N GLN A 130 -30.65 16.02 9.56
CA GLN A 130 -29.88 14.91 10.06
C GLN A 130 -29.78 13.95 8.89
N THR A 131 -28.63 13.91 8.22
CA THR A 131 -28.33 12.86 7.26
C THR A 131 -28.34 11.56 8.06
N THR A 132 -29.37 10.74 7.89
CA THR A 132 -29.55 9.48 8.62
C THR A 132 -28.72 8.36 8.02
N ASP A 133 -27.55 8.66 7.45
CA ASP A 133 -26.69 7.64 6.89
C ASP A 133 -25.86 6.96 7.98
N TRP A 134 -25.23 5.84 7.63
CA TRP A 134 -24.46 5.07 8.61
C TRP A 134 -23.31 5.90 9.19
N PHE A 135 -22.67 6.75 8.39
CA PHE A 135 -21.55 7.58 8.82
C PHE A 135 -21.96 8.56 9.93
N SER A 136 -22.99 9.38 9.69
CA SER A 136 -23.51 10.33 10.69
C SER A 136 -24.07 9.67 11.96
N GLN A 137 -24.46 8.39 11.89
CA GLN A 137 -24.98 7.64 13.04
C GLN A 137 -23.90 6.95 13.88
N ASN A 138 -22.75 6.61 13.28
CA ASN A 138 -21.75 5.76 13.91
C ASN A 138 -20.40 6.44 14.14
N LEU A 139 -20.15 7.56 13.46
CA LEU A 139 -18.95 8.37 13.62
C LEU A 139 -19.30 9.70 14.31
N ILE A 140 -18.30 10.38 14.83
CA ILE A 140 -18.44 11.58 15.67
C ILE A 140 -17.74 12.78 15.03
N ASP A 141 -16.55 12.59 14.48
CA ASP A 141 -15.75 13.64 13.90
C ASP A 141 -16.33 14.09 12.54
N PRO A 142 -16.71 15.39 12.38
CA PRO A 142 -17.35 15.87 11.16
C PRO A 142 -16.50 15.75 9.88
N GLN A 143 -15.17 15.89 10.00
CA GLN A 143 -14.26 15.80 8.85
C GLN A 143 -14.16 14.35 8.39
N LEU A 144 -13.92 13.42 9.31
CA LEU A 144 -13.89 11.99 9.02
C LEU A 144 -15.22 11.44 8.51
N ILE A 145 -16.36 11.92 9.04
CA ILE A 145 -17.68 11.59 8.50
C ILE A 145 -17.73 11.94 7.00
N THR A 146 -17.34 13.17 6.66
CA THR A 146 -17.40 13.67 5.28
C THR A 146 -16.43 12.92 4.39
N LYS A 147 -15.20 12.69 4.86
CA LYS A 147 -14.15 11.98 4.13
C LYS A 147 -14.51 10.52 3.87
N ALA A 148 -14.86 9.78 4.91
CA ALA A 148 -15.20 8.36 4.81
C ALA A 148 -16.44 8.16 3.95
N ARG A 149 -17.47 9.02 4.08
CA ARG A 149 -18.66 8.98 3.21
C ARG A 149 -18.29 9.14 1.74
N THR A 150 -17.42 10.10 1.43
CA THR A 150 -17.01 10.41 0.05
C THR A 150 -16.25 9.25 -0.56
N LEU A 151 -15.28 8.70 0.19
CA LEU A 151 -14.45 7.59 -0.30
C LEU A 151 -15.23 6.29 -0.44
N ALA A 152 -16.27 6.06 0.37
CA ALA A 152 -17.11 4.87 0.29
C ALA A 152 -18.13 4.88 -0.86
N ALA A 153 -18.08 5.86 -1.76
CA ALA A 153 -19.05 5.99 -2.86
C ALA A 153 -19.07 4.76 -3.79
N ASP A 154 -17.93 4.07 -3.91
CA ASP A 154 -17.78 2.80 -4.65
C ASP A 154 -18.12 1.55 -3.80
N SER A 155 -18.63 1.74 -2.58
CA SER A 155 -18.89 0.70 -1.58
C SER A 155 -17.66 -0.08 -1.13
N GLN A 156 -16.46 0.48 -1.28
CA GLN A 156 -15.22 -0.10 -0.84
C GLN A 156 -14.37 0.91 -0.04
N PHE A 157 -13.52 0.45 0.89
CA PHE A 157 -12.30 1.17 1.23
C PHE A 157 -11.09 0.35 0.83
N ASN A 158 -10.43 0.79 -0.23
CA ASN A 158 -9.17 0.21 -0.66
C ASN A 158 -8.00 0.79 0.16
N ARG A 159 -6.77 0.37 -0.18
CA ARG A 159 -5.54 0.80 0.52
C ARG A 159 -5.36 2.32 0.52
N ASN A 160 -5.65 2.98 -0.59
CA ASN A 160 -5.49 4.43 -0.74
C ASN A 160 -6.56 5.19 0.05
N ASP A 161 -7.79 4.68 0.09
CA ASP A 161 -8.88 5.28 0.86
C ASP A 161 -8.56 5.23 2.36
N MET A 162 -8.11 4.08 2.87
CA MET A 162 -7.74 3.96 4.28
C MET A 162 -6.56 4.85 4.64
N MET A 163 -5.53 4.97 3.78
CA MET A 163 -4.46 5.95 4.00
C MET A 163 -4.98 7.40 3.97
N ALA A 164 -5.90 7.73 3.07
CA ALA A 164 -6.49 9.07 3.01
C ALA A 164 -7.31 9.38 4.27
N ILE A 165 -8.09 8.42 4.78
CA ILE A 165 -8.84 8.53 6.04
C ILE A 165 -7.89 8.73 7.23
N PHE A 166 -6.80 7.95 7.33
CA PHE A 166 -5.81 8.14 8.40
C PHE A 166 -5.12 9.50 8.34
N ARG A 167 -4.94 10.05 7.14
CA ARG A 167 -4.33 11.37 6.96
C ARG A 167 -5.26 12.52 7.27
N ASP A 168 -6.55 12.32 7.03
CA ASP A 168 -7.62 13.25 7.35
C ASP A 168 -7.77 13.41 8.87
N ALA A 169 -7.68 12.30 9.61
CA ALA A 169 -7.67 12.25 11.08
C ALA A 169 -6.48 12.95 11.77
N LYS A 170 -5.65 13.71 11.03
CA LYS A 170 -4.52 14.47 11.59
C LYS A 170 -4.85 15.95 11.67
N ASP A 171 -6.14 16.31 11.67
CA ASP A 171 -6.52 17.71 11.75
C ASP A 171 -6.00 18.31 13.07
N GLY A 172 -5.61 19.58 13.07
CA GLY A 172 -4.91 20.18 14.21
C GLY A 172 -3.55 19.54 14.59
N ASN A 173 -3.00 18.63 13.77
CA ASN A 173 -1.75 17.88 13.97
C ASN A 173 -1.73 16.94 15.20
N VAL A 174 -2.90 16.59 15.74
CA VAL A 174 -3.05 15.69 16.90
C VAL A 174 -4.24 14.79 16.67
N ILE A 175 -4.08 13.49 16.86
CA ILE A 175 -5.18 12.52 16.82
C ILE A 175 -5.94 12.60 18.14
N ASP A 176 -7.17 13.08 18.13
CA ASP A 176 -8.00 13.20 19.31
C ASP A 176 -8.79 11.90 19.64
N ALA A 177 -9.60 11.95 20.68
CA ALA A 177 -10.37 10.79 21.14
C ALA A 177 -11.54 10.42 20.22
N ASN A 178 -12.15 11.40 19.54
CA ASN A 178 -13.24 11.18 18.59
C ASN A 178 -12.68 10.56 17.31
N GLU A 179 -11.60 11.12 16.77
CA GLU A 179 -10.94 10.60 15.57
C GLU A 179 -10.48 9.16 15.79
N LEU A 180 -9.78 8.87 16.90
CA LEU A 180 -9.34 7.51 17.20
C LEU A 180 -10.53 6.53 17.34
N LYS A 181 -11.64 6.99 17.92
CA LYS A 181 -12.86 6.16 18.04
C LYS A 181 -13.48 5.90 16.67
N ASP A 182 -13.54 6.89 15.80
CA ASP A 182 -14.09 6.77 14.46
C ASP A 182 -13.25 5.85 13.58
N LEU A 183 -11.92 6.01 13.61
CA LEU A 183 -10.99 5.12 12.91
C LEU A 183 -11.17 3.66 13.35
N ARG A 184 -11.31 3.41 14.65
CA ARG A 184 -11.59 2.05 15.18
C ARG A 184 -12.98 1.54 14.76
N THR A 185 -13.96 2.43 14.66
CA THR A 185 -15.31 2.09 14.21
C THR A 185 -15.32 1.70 12.74
N LEU A 186 -14.59 2.41 11.89
CA LEU A 186 -14.42 2.06 10.47
C LEU A 186 -13.74 0.70 10.30
N VAL A 187 -12.62 0.46 11.00
CA VAL A 187 -11.87 -0.80 10.91
C VAL A 187 -12.66 -2.01 11.44
N SER A 188 -13.40 -1.85 12.54
CA SER A 188 -14.25 -2.93 13.09
C SER A 188 -15.46 -3.24 12.21
N ASN A 189 -15.86 -2.32 11.33
CA ASN A 189 -16.94 -2.51 10.35
C ASN A 189 -16.42 -2.79 8.93
N ALA A 190 -15.22 -3.36 8.80
CA ALA A 190 -14.58 -3.65 7.50
C ALA A 190 -15.48 -4.39 6.49
N ASN A 191 -16.31 -5.34 6.93
CA ASN A 191 -17.23 -6.07 6.07
C ASN A 191 -18.28 -5.16 5.41
N ARG A 192 -18.67 -4.05 6.05
CA ARG A 192 -19.62 -3.09 5.48
C ARG A 192 -19.05 -2.35 4.27
N PHE A 193 -17.74 -2.13 4.28
CA PHE A 193 -17.02 -1.33 3.30
C PHE A 193 -16.10 -2.17 2.43
N ASN A 194 -16.34 -3.50 2.35
CA ASN A 194 -15.55 -4.43 1.55
C ASN A 194 -14.03 -4.21 1.68
N ILE A 195 -13.54 -3.89 2.89
CA ILE A 195 -12.12 -3.57 3.09
C ILE A 195 -11.32 -4.87 2.85
N PRO A 196 -10.34 -4.87 1.92
CA PRO A 196 -9.49 -6.03 1.71
C PRO A 196 -8.82 -6.50 2.99
N ASP A 197 -8.61 -7.81 3.14
CA ASP A 197 -8.10 -8.39 4.40
C ASP A 197 -6.74 -7.83 4.82
N ASP A 198 -5.84 -7.62 3.87
CA ASP A 198 -4.53 -7.01 4.10
C ASP A 198 -4.67 -5.57 4.59
N VAL A 199 -5.49 -4.75 3.91
CA VAL A 199 -5.80 -3.38 4.32
C VAL A 199 -6.41 -3.36 5.72
N ARG A 200 -7.41 -4.21 6.01
CA ARG A 200 -8.06 -4.32 7.32
C ARG A 200 -7.07 -4.68 8.42
N VAL A 201 -6.20 -5.67 8.21
CA VAL A 201 -5.21 -6.10 9.20
C VAL A 201 -4.17 -5.01 9.44
N LEU A 202 -3.66 -4.38 8.39
CA LEU A 202 -2.69 -3.29 8.50
C LEU A 202 -3.30 -2.06 9.20
N SER A 203 -4.54 -1.69 8.84
CA SER A 203 -5.32 -0.66 9.53
C SER A 203 -5.51 -0.99 11.01
N ASN A 204 -5.81 -2.25 11.35
CA ASN A 204 -5.94 -2.69 12.75
C ASN A 204 -4.63 -2.49 13.53
N LYS A 205 -3.47 -2.75 12.93
CA LYS A 205 -2.17 -2.51 13.57
C LYS A 205 -1.88 -1.03 13.85
N ILE A 206 -2.48 -0.13 13.07
CA ILE A 206 -2.42 1.32 13.33
C ILE A 206 -3.35 1.69 14.49
N VAL A 207 -4.64 1.40 14.39
CA VAL A 207 -5.66 1.98 15.29
C VAL A 207 -5.85 1.21 16.61
N ASN A 208 -5.59 -0.10 16.60
CA ASN A 208 -5.68 -0.98 17.77
C ASN A 208 -4.30 -1.40 18.29
N GLY A 209 -3.24 -1.02 17.57
CA GLY A 209 -1.86 -1.25 17.97
C GLY A 209 -1.31 -2.62 17.59
N ASN A 210 0.01 -2.75 17.73
CA ASN A 210 0.77 -3.96 17.48
C ASN A 210 2.07 -3.90 18.31
N ALA A 211 2.60 -5.04 18.74
CA ALA A 211 3.87 -5.10 19.48
C ALA A 211 5.03 -4.46 18.70
N ALA A 212 5.02 -4.57 17.37
CA ALA A 212 6.03 -3.98 16.50
C ALA A 212 5.98 -2.43 16.46
N ASN A 213 4.91 -1.78 16.92
CA ASN A 213 4.82 -0.32 16.90
C ASN A 213 5.76 0.34 17.92
N ILE A 214 6.44 -0.41 18.79
CA ILE A 214 7.40 0.17 19.74
C ILE A 214 8.47 0.98 18.99
N LYS A 215 8.89 0.55 17.79
CA LYS A 215 9.93 1.20 17.01
C LYS A 215 9.53 1.50 15.56
N TYR A 216 10.19 2.53 15.02
CA TYR A 216 10.25 2.86 13.60
C TYR A 216 11.65 3.38 13.28
N GLN A 217 12.36 2.68 12.39
CA GLN A 217 13.73 2.95 11.97
C GLN A 217 14.69 3.11 13.16
N GLY A 218 14.53 2.23 14.15
CA GLY A 218 15.32 2.21 15.38
C GLY A 218 14.95 3.26 16.44
N GLN A 219 14.03 4.18 16.13
CA GLN A 219 13.54 5.20 17.06
C GLN A 219 12.24 4.76 17.72
N ASN A 220 11.97 5.26 18.93
CA ASN A 220 10.70 5.01 19.62
C ASN A 220 9.52 5.59 18.82
N LEU A 221 8.46 4.81 18.67
CA LEU A 221 7.22 5.23 18.02
C LEU A 221 6.01 5.09 18.96
N GLY A 222 5.71 3.87 19.39
CA GLY A 222 4.56 3.53 20.22
C GLY A 222 3.25 3.33 19.43
N ASN A 223 2.27 2.69 20.08
CA ASN A 223 0.92 2.54 19.54
C ASN A 223 0.19 3.89 19.48
N LEU A 224 -0.79 3.99 18.58
CA LEU A 224 -1.65 5.15 18.48
C LEU A 224 -2.59 5.28 19.70
N PHE A 225 -2.71 6.48 20.25
CA PHE A 225 -3.64 6.82 21.34
C PHE A 225 -4.16 8.26 21.18
N ALA A 226 -5.21 8.63 21.90
CA ALA A 226 -5.72 10.00 21.86
C ALA A 226 -4.68 10.97 22.44
N GLY A 227 -4.24 11.95 21.65
CA GLY A 227 -3.09 12.80 21.91
C GLY A 227 -1.83 12.44 21.11
N SER A 228 -1.85 11.36 20.32
CA SER A 228 -0.79 11.05 19.35
C SER A 228 -0.64 12.18 18.33
N THR A 229 0.59 12.46 17.88
CA THR A 229 0.82 13.51 16.87
C THR A 229 0.51 13.02 15.46
N GLY A 230 0.26 13.96 14.53
CA GLY A 230 0.18 13.66 13.11
C GLY A 230 1.44 12.96 12.57
N ASP A 231 2.63 13.30 13.10
CA ASP A 231 3.88 12.61 12.79
C ASP A 231 3.90 11.14 13.23
N GLN A 232 3.30 10.82 14.38
CA GLN A 232 3.18 9.43 14.83
C GLN A 232 2.28 8.64 13.88
N MET A 233 1.16 9.24 13.45
CA MET A 233 0.27 8.65 12.44
C MET A 233 1.02 8.41 11.11
N GLU A 234 1.75 9.38 10.58
CA GLU A 234 2.51 9.21 9.33
C GLU A 234 3.58 8.12 9.44
N LYS A 235 4.25 7.97 10.58
CA LYS A 235 5.21 6.88 10.80
C LYS A 235 4.51 5.52 10.85
N LEU A 236 3.32 5.43 11.44
CA LEU A 236 2.51 4.20 11.45
C LEU A 236 2.01 3.84 10.04
N ILE A 237 1.57 4.82 9.25
CA ILE A 237 1.26 4.65 7.83
C ILE A 237 2.52 4.17 7.08
N GLY A 238 3.66 4.82 7.33
CA GLY A 238 4.97 4.43 6.79
C GLY A 238 5.30 2.97 7.06
N LYS A 239 5.17 2.54 8.31
CA LYS A 239 5.44 1.17 8.77
C LYS A 239 4.53 0.16 8.09
N TRP A 240 3.22 0.36 8.18
CA TRP A 240 2.25 -0.68 7.83
C TRP A 240 1.79 -0.63 6.39
N PHE A 241 1.59 0.55 5.83
CA PHE A 241 1.13 0.72 4.46
C PHE A 241 2.28 0.93 3.48
N LEU A 242 3.36 1.63 3.84
CA LEU A 242 4.43 1.99 2.88
C LEU A 242 5.69 1.12 3.00
N GLY A 243 5.77 0.25 4.01
CA GLY A 243 6.91 -0.65 4.20
C GLY A 243 8.26 0.06 4.39
N SER A 244 8.24 1.29 4.91
CA SER A 244 9.43 2.13 5.09
C SER A 244 10.18 1.86 6.40
N ASP A 245 9.61 1.05 7.30
CA ASP A 245 10.28 0.56 8.50
C ASP A 245 11.14 -0.68 8.21
N ARG A 246 12.25 -0.43 7.52
CA ARG A 246 13.12 -1.50 7.00
C ARG A 246 13.87 -2.20 8.13
N PRO A 247 14.13 -3.51 8.01
CA PRO A 247 14.97 -4.24 8.96
C PRO A 247 16.34 -3.60 9.12
N THR A 248 16.86 -3.58 10.34
CA THR A 248 18.22 -3.14 10.59
C THR A 248 19.24 -4.07 9.92
N ILE A 249 20.33 -3.47 9.44
CA ILE A 249 21.43 -4.13 8.73
C ILE A 249 22.78 -3.72 9.32
N PRO A 250 23.81 -4.57 9.22
CA PRO A 250 25.20 -4.20 9.52
C PRO A 250 25.65 -2.91 8.81
N THR A 251 26.52 -2.14 9.46
CA THR A 251 26.95 -0.80 8.99
C THR A 251 27.76 -0.80 7.69
N ASN A 252 28.30 -1.95 7.29
CA ASN A 252 29.01 -2.14 6.02
C ASN A 252 28.08 -2.37 4.82
N TYR A 253 26.76 -2.45 5.05
CA TYR A 253 25.75 -2.57 4.01
C TYR A 253 24.90 -1.32 3.90
N THR A 254 24.21 -1.17 2.77
CA THR A 254 23.30 -0.05 2.55
C THR A 254 22.05 -0.49 1.78
N TYR A 255 20.92 0.13 2.10
CA TYR A 255 19.68 -0.07 1.36
C TYR A 255 19.71 0.66 0.03
N ARG A 256 19.45 -0.07 -1.06
CA ARG A 256 19.26 0.51 -2.39
C ARG A 256 17.97 -0.01 -3.00
N GLN A 257 17.26 0.85 -3.70
CA GLN A 257 16.05 0.45 -4.42
C GLN A 257 16.43 -0.54 -5.53
N ALA A 258 15.85 -1.73 -5.49
CA ALA A 258 16.08 -2.77 -6.47
C ALA A 258 15.25 -2.55 -7.73
N ASN A 259 15.91 -2.63 -8.88
CA ASN A 259 15.29 -2.85 -10.18
C ASN A 259 14.84 -4.30 -10.34
N GLY A 260 13.98 -4.55 -11.32
CA GLY A 260 13.43 -5.87 -11.62
C GLY A 260 11.96 -6.04 -11.23
N TYR A 261 11.47 -7.27 -11.37
CA TYR A 261 10.08 -7.66 -11.20
C TYR A 261 9.90 -8.52 -9.96
N LEU A 262 8.68 -8.57 -9.42
CA LEU A 262 8.37 -9.46 -8.31
C LEU A 262 8.59 -10.93 -8.70
N PHE A 263 8.00 -11.34 -9.83
CA PHE A 263 8.15 -12.68 -10.41
C PHE A 263 8.67 -12.58 -11.85
N GLN A 264 9.50 -13.53 -12.27
CA GLN A 264 9.99 -13.67 -13.63
C GLN A 264 9.90 -15.12 -14.08
N ASN A 265 9.17 -15.39 -15.16
CA ASN A 265 8.96 -16.74 -15.68
C ASN A 265 8.26 -17.71 -14.69
N GLY A 266 7.53 -17.15 -13.71
CA GLY A 266 6.79 -17.90 -12.70
C GLY A 266 7.66 -18.33 -11.52
N VAL A 267 7.01 -18.64 -10.39
CA VAL A 267 7.71 -19.06 -9.17
C VAL A 267 8.28 -20.47 -9.35
N SER A 268 9.53 -20.66 -8.95
CA SER A 268 10.12 -21.97 -8.82
C SER A 268 11.05 -22.09 -7.61
N TYR A 269 11.19 -23.30 -7.08
CA TYR A 269 12.09 -23.56 -5.95
C TYR A 269 13.56 -23.23 -6.24
N GLN A 270 13.95 -23.28 -7.52
CA GLN A 270 15.30 -22.99 -7.99
C GLN A 270 15.60 -21.49 -8.01
N ASP A 271 14.59 -20.63 -7.80
CA ASP A 271 14.82 -19.19 -7.69
C ASP A 271 15.47 -18.88 -6.33
N VAL A 272 15.28 -19.75 -5.33
CA VAL A 272 15.81 -19.57 -3.98
C VAL A 272 17.33 -19.70 -3.97
N LYS A 273 18.02 -18.64 -3.57
CA LYS A 273 19.45 -18.65 -3.28
C LYS A 273 19.73 -17.89 -2.01
N GLN A 274 20.09 -18.63 -0.97
CA GLN A 274 20.49 -18.06 0.32
C GLN A 274 21.74 -17.19 0.17
N GLY A 275 21.74 -16.04 0.85
CA GLY A 275 22.89 -15.16 0.94
C GLY A 275 23.71 -15.35 2.21
N GLY A 276 24.32 -14.27 2.69
CA GLY A 276 25.18 -14.25 3.87
C GLY A 276 24.45 -14.23 5.21
N LEU A 277 23.32 -14.95 5.34
CA LEU A 277 22.51 -15.03 6.55
C LEU A 277 22.31 -16.49 6.97
N ALA A 278 22.27 -16.79 8.26
CA ALA A 278 22.04 -18.16 8.76
C ALA A 278 20.55 -18.56 8.79
N ASP A 279 19.78 -18.25 7.76
CA ASP A 279 18.33 -18.45 7.66
C ASP A 279 17.94 -19.60 6.72
N CYS A 280 18.80 -20.63 6.61
CA CYS A 280 18.62 -21.75 5.67
C CYS A 280 17.27 -22.45 5.79
N TYR A 281 16.70 -22.49 7.00
CA TYR A 281 15.37 -23.03 7.28
C TYR A 281 14.26 -22.25 6.57
N PHE A 282 14.40 -20.92 6.47
CA PHE A 282 13.45 -20.04 5.79
C PHE A 282 13.57 -20.21 4.27
N MET A 283 14.79 -20.21 3.75
CA MET A 283 15.06 -20.49 2.34
C MET A 283 14.56 -21.88 1.90
N ALA A 284 14.87 -22.93 2.68
CA ALA A 284 14.39 -24.28 2.41
C ALA A 284 12.86 -24.35 2.45
N GLY A 285 12.21 -23.74 3.45
CA GLY A 285 10.76 -23.68 3.53
C GLY A 285 10.11 -22.97 2.34
N LEU A 286 10.67 -21.85 1.87
CA LEU A 286 10.21 -21.19 0.64
C LEU A 286 10.39 -22.08 -0.60
N ALA A 287 11.55 -22.74 -0.74
CA ALA A 287 11.83 -23.64 -1.85
C ALA A 287 10.88 -24.86 -1.86
N GLU A 288 10.59 -25.45 -0.69
CA GLU A 288 9.58 -26.50 -0.54
C GLU A 288 8.21 -26.05 -1.08
N VAL A 289 7.71 -24.91 -0.60
CA VAL A 289 6.41 -24.39 -1.03
C VAL A 289 6.41 -24.04 -2.51
N ALA A 290 7.48 -23.44 -3.02
CA ALA A 290 7.61 -23.13 -4.43
C ALA A 290 7.66 -24.38 -5.33
N LEU A 291 8.24 -25.49 -4.85
CA LEU A 291 8.30 -26.76 -5.59
C LEU A 291 6.90 -27.39 -5.75
N HIS A 292 6.13 -27.44 -4.67
CA HIS A 292 4.86 -28.17 -4.64
C HIS A 292 3.61 -27.30 -4.83
N SER A 293 3.71 -26.00 -4.59
CA SER A 293 2.58 -25.07 -4.56
C SER A 293 3.03 -23.64 -4.94
N PRO A 294 3.58 -23.42 -6.15
CA PRO A 294 4.07 -22.09 -6.56
C PRO A 294 3.00 -21.00 -6.49
N SER A 295 1.72 -21.35 -6.69
CA SER A 295 0.59 -20.41 -6.53
C SER A 295 0.40 -19.92 -5.08
N LYS A 296 0.82 -20.68 -4.06
CA LYS A 296 0.81 -20.23 -2.66
C LYS A 296 1.85 -19.16 -2.39
N ILE A 297 3.01 -19.22 -3.06
CA ILE A 297 4.00 -18.14 -3.05
C ILE A 297 3.47 -16.94 -3.84
N GLN A 298 2.90 -17.14 -5.03
CA GLN A 298 2.35 -16.02 -5.83
C GLN A 298 1.28 -15.24 -5.05
N SER A 299 0.31 -15.95 -4.48
CA SER A 299 -0.76 -15.36 -3.64
C SER A 299 -0.31 -14.96 -2.23
N MET A 300 0.98 -15.10 -1.91
CA MET A 300 1.55 -14.54 -0.69
C MET A 300 1.75 -13.02 -0.83
N PHE A 301 1.85 -12.51 -2.05
CA PHE A 301 2.14 -11.11 -2.33
C PHE A 301 0.94 -10.39 -2.95
N THR A 302 0.69 -9.18 -2.47
CA THR A 302 -0.12 -8.15 -3.14
C THR A 302 0.82 -7.08 -3.65
N ASP A 303 0.81 -6.80 -4.95
CA ASP A 303 1.47 -5.62 -5.52
C ASP A 303 0.58 -4.39 -5.30
N ASN A 304 1.10 -3.38 -4.59
CA ASN A 304 0.35 -2.18 -4.25
C ASN A 304 0.38 -1.11 -5.36
N GLY A 305 1.15 -1.34 -6.44
CA GLY A 305 1.26 -0.40 -7.57
C GLY A 305 2.15 0.82 -7.31
N ASP A 306 2.82 0.88 -6.15
CA ASP A 306 3.64 2.02 -5.71
C ASP A 306 5.07 1.61 -5.30
N ASN A 307 5.59 0.53 -5.87
CA ASN A 307 6.87 -0.11 -5.50
C ASN A 307 6.91 -0.66 -4.07
N THR A 308 5.73 -0.91 -3.47
CA THR A 308 5.61 -1.68 -2.24
C THR A 308 4.81 -2.95 -2.49
N TYR A 309 5.08 -3.96 -1.66
CA TYR A 309 4.41 -5.25 -1.71
C TYR A 309 3.91 -5.62 -0.33
N THR A 310 2.64 -5.98 -0.22
CA THR A 310 2.10 -6.52 1.02
C THR A 310 2.23 -8.04 1.01
N VAL A 311 2.86 -8.59 2.03
CA VAL A 311 3.23 -10.00 2.15
C VAL A 311 2.42 -10.65 3.27
N ARG A 312 1.74 -11.74 2.94
CA ARG A 312 0.92 -12.53 3.86
C ARG A 312 1.75 -13.64 4.51
N PHE A 313 1.66 -13.75 5.82
CA PHE A 313 2.03 -14.94 6.58
C PHE A 313 0.83 -15.44 7.40
N TYR A 314 0.94 -16.60 8.02
CA TYR A 314 -0.08 -17.17 8.89
C TYR A 314 0.46 -17.26 10.32
N ASN A 315 -0.23 -16.60 11.24
CA ASN A 315 -0.04 -16.80 12.67
C ASN A 315 -1.11 -17.77 13.16
N SER A 316 -0.71 -18.99 13.52
CA SER A 316 -1.62 -20.03 14.01
C SER A 316 -2.82 -20.27 13.07
N GLY A 317 -2.57 -20.26 11.75
CA GLY A 317 -3.58 -20.45 10.71
C GLY A 317 -4.37 -19.19 10.32
N VAL A 318 -4.20 -18.07 11.04
CA VAL A 318 -4.84 -16.78 10.73
C VAL A 318 -3.88 -15.92 9.91
N ALA A 319 -4.35 -15.35 8.80
CA ALA A 319 -3.53 -14.49 7.95
C ALA A 319 -3.14 -13.20 8.69
N ASP A 320 -1.85 -12.87 8.65
CA ASP A 320 -1.25 -11.62 9.08
C ASP A 320 -0.43 -11.05 7.90
N TYR A 321 -0.27 -9.73 7.86
CA TYR A 321 0.28 -9.01 6.73
C TYR A 321 1.34 -8.00 7.16
N VAL A 322 2.34 -7.81 6.31
CA VAL A 322 3.37 -6.78 6.45
C VAL A 322 3.68 -6.20 5.08
N THR A 323 3.89 -4.90 4.99
CA THR A 323 4.28 -4.26 3.72
C THR A 323 5.77 -4.04 3.67
N VAL A 324 6.40 -4.30 2.53
CA VAL A 324 7.81 -4.06 2.25
C VAL A 324 7.96 -3.15 1.04
N ASP A 325 8.88 -2.19 1.09
CA ASP A 325 9.32 -1.47 -0.12
C ASP A 325 10.40 -2.25 -0.90
N LYS A 326 10.74 -1.79 -2.11
CA LYS A 326 11.79 -2.38 -2.97
C LYS A 326 13.23 -2.08 -2.55
N TYR A 327 13.49 -1.46 -1.40
CA TYR A 327 14.86 -1.24 -0.96
C TYR A 327 15.40 -2.51 -0.31
N LEU A 328 16.46 -3.07 -0.89
CA LEU A 328 17.13 -4.27 -0.40
C LEU A 328 18.56 -3.95 0.06
N PRO A 329 19.11 -4.69 1.04
CA PRO A 329 20.47 -4.51 1.50
C PRO A 329 21.48 -4.90 0.41
N THR A 330 22.50 -4.06 0.24
CA THR A 330 23.56 -4.25 -0.74
C THR A 330 24.95 -4.05 -0.12
N ASN A 331 25.95 -4.71 -0.69
CA ASN A 331 27.34 -4.40 -0.43
C ASN A 331 27.77 -3.11 -1.18
N SER A 332 29.03 -2.70 -1.00
CA SER A 332 29.58 -1.51 -1.66
C SER A 332 29.55 -1.58 -3.20
N SER A 333 29.57 -2.78 -3.78
CA SER A 333 29.45 -3.02 -5.22
C SER A 333 28.00 -3.00 -5.72
N GLY A 334 27.02 -2.89 -4.82
CA GLY A 334 25.59 -2.91 -5.17
C GLY A 334 24.99 -4.31 -5.30
N ASN A 335 25.72 -5.36 -4.94
CA ASN A 335 25.17 -6.72 -4.97
C ASN A 335 24.32 -6.95 -3.72
N PHE A 336 23.18 -7.63 -3.86
CA PHE A 336 22.37 -8.08 -2.73
C PHE A 336 23.22 -9.01 -1.83
N VAL A 337 23.08 -8.84 -0.52
CA VAL A 337 23.92 -9.54 0.46
C VAL A 337 23.22 -10.74 1.11
N TYR A 338 21.89 -10.74 1.09
CA TYR A 338 21.04 -11.80 1.63
C TYR A 338 20.41 -12.60 0.49
N ALA A 339 19.15 -13.01 0.62
CA ALA A 339 18.50 -13.83 -0.40
C ALA A 339 18.56 -13.20 -1.79
N GLN A 340 18.82 -14.06 -2.77
CA GLN A 340 19.06 -13.75 -4.16
C GLN A 340 18.29 -14.71 -5.06
N GLN A 341 18.31 -14.46 -6.36
CA GLN A 341 17.86 -15.40 -7.37
C GLN A 341 18.99 -16.40 -7.74
N ALA A 342 18.66 -17.69 -7.90
CA ALA A 342 19.64 -18.69 -8.33
C ALA A 342 19.73 -18.92 -9.85
N LYS A 343 18.76 -18.44 -10.64
CA LYS A 343 18.61 -18.82 -12.06
C LYS A 343 19.19 -17.85 -13.09
N SER A 344 19.70 -16.69 -12.70
CA SER A 344 20.03 -15.63 -13.67
C SER A 344 21.13 -14.69 -13.19
N ASP A 345 21.70 -13.96 -14.16
CA ASP A 345 22.83 -13.02 -14.05
C ASP A 345 22.59 -11.78 -13.17
N GLY A 346 21.49 -11.75 -12.40
CA GLY A 346 21.18 -10.65 -11.49
C GLY A 346 21.78 -10.83 -10.09
N GLY A 347 21.17 -10.15 -9.13
CA GLY A 347 21.75 -10.01 -7.79
C GLY A 347 22.48 -8.68 -7.60
N ASN A 348 22.47 -7.78 -8.59
CA ASN A 348 22.84 -6.37 -8.42
C ASN A 348 21.59 -5.49 -8.46
N TYR A 349 21.48 -4.50 -7.57
CA TYR A 349 20.28 -3.66 -7.45
C TYR A 349 19.88 -2.93 -8.73
N LYS A 350 20.80 -2.70 -9.67
CA LYS A 350 20.51 -2.01 -10.94
C LYS A 350 19.96 -2.93 -12.03
N ASP A 351 20.09 -4.24 -11.88
CA ASP A 351 19.71 -5.19 -12.91
C ASP A 351 18.18 -5.22 -13.10
N LEU A 352 17.74 -5.07 -14.34
CA LEU A 352 16.32 -5.15 -14.71
C LEU A 352 15.82 -6.60 -14.76
N SER A 353 16.73 -7.57 -14.80
CA SER A 353 16.45 -9.01 -14.80
C SER A 353 16.37 -9.62 -13.39
N ASN A 354 16.41 -8.82 -12.32
CA ASN A 354 16.18 -9.33 -10.98
C ASN A 354 14.74 -9.81 -10.78
N GLU A 355 14.59 -11.03 -10.29
CA GLU A 355 13.39 -11.57 -9.68
C GLU A 355 13.47 -11.41 -8.15
N LEU A 356 12.50 -10.70 -7.59
CA LEU A 356 12.62 -10.13 -6.24
C LEU A 356 11.85 -10.90 -5.17
N TRP A 357 11.00 -11.88 -5.52
CA TRP A 357 10.10 -12.51 -4.55
C TRP A 357 10.82 -13.15 -3.36
N VAL A 358 11.97 -13.80 -3.58
CA VAL A 358 12.72 -14.45 -2.48
C VAL A 358 13.25 -13.40 -1.49
N ALA A 359 13.90 -12.35 -2.01
CA ALA A 359 14.48 -11.28 -1.22
C ALA A 359 13.39 -10.46 -0.49
N LEU A 360 12.24 -10.23 -1.13
CA LEU A 360 11.11 -9.54 -0.51
C LEU A 360 10.41 -10.40 0.54
N ALA A 361 10.33 -11.73 0.35
CA ALA A 361 9.84 -12.65 1.36
C ALA A 361 10.73 -12.66 2.61
N GLU A 362 12.06 -12.72 2.43
CA GLU A 362 13.05 -12.67 3.52
C GLU A 362 12.96 -11.34 4.28
N LYS A 363 12.92 -10.22 3.57
CA LYS A 363 12.71 -8.89 4.17
C LYS A 363 11.40 -8.83 4.96
N ALA A 364 10.31 -9.34 4.41
CA ALA A 364 9.01 -9.35 5.07
C ALA A 364 9.03 -10.22 6.33
N TYR A 365 9.72 -11.36 6.29
CA TYR A 365 9.89 -12.25 7.44
C TYR A 365 10.71 -11.59 8.56
N ALA A 366 11.76 -10.84 8.19
CA ALA A 366 12.52 -10.01 9.13
C ALA A 366 11.67 -8.88 9.75
N GLN A 367 10.79 -8.23 8.97
CA GLN A 367 9.89 -7.21 9.51
C GLN A 367 8.79 -7.77 10.41
N VAL A 368 8.19 -8.90 10.04
CA VAL A 368 7.11 -9.51 10.83
C VAL A 368 7.62 -10.11 12.14
N ASN A 369 8.92 -10.42 12.22
CA ASN A 369 9.57 -10.87 13.45
C ASN A 369 9.27 -9.95 14.64
N GLU A 370 9.28 -8.63 14.43
CA GLU A 370 9.01 -7.63 15.47
C GLU A 370 7.59 -7.72 16.05
N SER A 371 6.66 -8.41 15.37
CA SER A 371 5.32 -8.68 15.89
C SER A 371 5.30 -9.79 16.96
N GLY A 372 6.41 -10.51 17.13
CA GLY A 372 6.64 -11.37 18.29
C GLY A 372 6.14 -12.81 18.19
N TRP A 373 5.58 -13.21 17.05
CA TRP A 373 4.84 -14.48 16.94
C TRP A 373 5.52 -15.54 16.04
N ILE A 374 6.57 -15.19 15.29
CA ILE A 374 7.30 -16.18 14.48
C ILE A 374 8.26 -17.06 15.32
N GLY A 375 8.42 -16.74 16.61
CA GLY A 375 9.23 -17.49 17.56
C GLY A 375 10.73 -17.34 17.34
N GLN A 376 11.17 -16.10 17.12
CA GLN A 376 12.57 -15.68 17.05
C GLN A 376 12.85 -14.59 18.11
N ASP A 377 13.80 -13.68 17.86
CA ASP A 377 14.25 -12.67 18.83
C ASP A 377 13.37 -11.42 18.92
N ASN A 378 12.34 -11.33 18.08
CA ASN A 378 11.38 -10.23 18.00
C ASN A 378 11.98 -8.87 17.60
N THR A 379 13.08 -8.87 16.83
CA THR A 379 13.67 -7.65 16.27
C THR A 379 13.32 -7.46 14.80
N ASN A 380 13.10 -6.20 14.38
CA ASN A 380 13.08 -5.84 12.97
C ASN A 380 14.52 -5.79 12.43
N SER A 381 15.10 -6.96 12.15
CA SER A 381 16.48 -7.09 11.65
C SER A 381 16.65 -8.38 10.85
N TYR A 382 17.57 -8.39 9.89
CA TYR A 382 17.92 -9.64 9.19
C TYR A 382 18.57 -10.64 10.16
N LEU A 383 19.43 -10.18 11.08
CA LEU A 383 20.05 -11.07 12.07
C LEU A 383 19.03 -11.72 13.01
N GLY A 384 17.89 -11.06 13.24
CA GLY A 384 16.83 -11.56 14.11
C GLY A 384 16.09 -12.78 13.57
N ILE A 385 16.31 -13.15 12.30
CA ILE A 385 15.73 -14.37 11.70
C ILE A 385 16.77 -15.48 11.49
N GLU A 386 18.01 -15.32 11.98
CA GLU A 386 19.02 -16.39 11.94
C GLU A 386 18.65 -17.57 12.83
N TYR A 387 18.93 -18.78 12.33
CA TYR A 387 18.66 -20.07 12.95
C TYR A 387 17.16 -20.32 13.21
N GLY A 388 16.66 -21.46 12.75
CA GLY A 388 15.24 -21.77 12.90
C GLY A 388 14.90 -23.16 12.37
N ALA A 389 13.61 -23.39 12.18
CA ALA A 389 13.09 -24.66 11.71
C ALA A 389 12.14 -24.45 10.54
N ASP A 390 12.36 -25.19 9.47
CA ASP A 390 11.63 -25.16 8.20
C ASP A 390 10.15 -25.51 8.39
N ASN A 391 9.83 -26.44 9.30
CA ASN A 391 8.44 -26.77 9.63
C ASN A 391 7.63 -25.54 10.11
N LYS A 392 8.24 -24.60 10.86
CA LYS A 392 7.59 -23.33 11.22
C LYS A 392 7.33 -22.48 9.98
N VAL A 393 8.28 -22.42 9.05
CA VAL A 393 8.16 -21.64 7.82
C VAL A 393 7.03 -22.18 6.95
N ILE A 394 6.91 -23.50 6.84
CA ILE A 394 5.76 -24.14 6.19
C ILE A 394 4.44 -23.68 6.82
N THR A 395 4.35 -23.64 8.15
CA THR A 395 3.14 -23.15 8.82
C THR A 395 2.87 -21.67 8.55
N HIS A 396 3.91 -20.83 8.59
CA HIS A 396 3.81 -19.39 8.36
C HIS A 396 3.48 -19.03 6.91
N VAL A 397 3.96 -19.79 5.93
CA VAL A 397 3.74 -19.48 4.50
C VAL A 397 2.43 -20.09 4.00
N THR A 398 2.12 -21.32 4.42
CA THR A 398 1.00 -22.09 3.85
C THR A 398 -0.26 -22.12 4.71
N GLY A 399 -0.13 -21.88 6.03
CA GLY A 399 -1.21 -22.05 7.01
C GLY A 399 -1.49 -23.53 7.33
N ARG A 400 -0.75 -24.48 6.75
CA ARG A 400 -0.86 -25.91 7.04
C ARG A 400 -0.06 -26.26 8.29
N ASN A 401 -0.49 -27.29 8.99
CA ASN A 401 0.32 -27.88 10.05
C ASN A 401 1.54 -28.58 9.46
N ALA A 402 2.64 -28.54 10.20
CA ALA A 402 3.85 -29.27 9.88
C ALA A 402 4.45 -29.86 11.16
N SER A 403 5.15 -30.98 11.01
CA SER A 403 5.80 -31.71 12.10
C SER A 403 7.24 -32.05 11.72
N SER A 404 8.03 -32.48 12.69
CA SER A 404 9.36 -33.01 12.47
C SER A 404 9.53 -34.34 13.21
N SER A 405 10.36 -35.23 12.66
CA SER A 405 10.64 -36.53 13.27
C SER A 405 12.02 -37.05 12.85
N SER A 406 12.46 -38.14 13.49
CA SER A 406 13.62 -38.91 13.02
C SER A 406 13.37 -39.50 11.63
N LEU A 407 14.44 -39.70 10.87
CA LEU A 407 14.36 -40.28 9.52
C LEU A 407 13.81 -41.71 9.57
N ASP A 408 12.74 -41.96 8.82
CA ASP A 408 12.19 -43.30 8.57
C ASP A 408 11.90 -43.46 7.08
N PHE A 409 12.42 -44.52 6.48
CA PHE A 409 12.36 -44.70 5.03
C PHE A 409 10.92 -44.80 4.53
N ASN A 410 10.11 -45.64 5.17
CA ASN A 410 8.74 -45.86 4.74
C ASN A 410 7.89 -44.60 4.90
N SER A 411 8.05 -43.90 6.02
CA SER A 411 7.35 -42.63 6.30
C SER A 411 7.73 -41.56 5.27
N MET A 412 9.01 -41.39 4.96
CA MET A 412 9.47 -40.43 3.95
C MET A 412 8.96 -40.76 2.54
N VAL A 413 9.01 -42.04 2.14
CA VAL A 413 8.48 -42.47 0.83
C VAL A 413 6.97 -42.26 0.75
N ASN A 414 6.23 -42.54 1.83
CA ASN A 414 4.79 -42.33 1.89
C ASN A 414 4.44 -40.83 1.83
N ALA A 415 5.17 -39.99 2.57
CA ALA A 415 5.01 -38.54 2.52
C ALA A 415 5.29 -37.96 1.13
N TYR A 416 6.35 -38.42 0.47
CA TYR A 416 6.67 -38.01 -0.90
C TYR A 416 5.55 -38.39 -1.87
N LYS A 417 5.05 -39.63 -1.80
CA LYS A 417 3.93 -40.11 -2.63
C LYS A 417 2.62 -39.35 -2.36
N ALA A 418 2.43 -38.86 -1.14
CA ALA A 418 1.28 -38.04 -0.76
C ALA A 418 1.41 -36.57 -1.22
N GLY A 419 2.57 -36.18 -1.77
CA GLY A 419 2.83 -34.79 -2.16
C GLY A 419 3.06 -33.85 -0.98
N ASN A 420 3.52 -34.38 0.16
CA ASN A 420 3.88 -33.54 1.30
C ASN A 420 5.12 -32.70 0.99
N LEU A 421 5.13 -31.49 1.55
CA LEU A 421 6.33 -30.67 1.63
C LEU A 421 7.32 -31.36 2.58
N MET A 422 8.59 -31.43 2.22
CA MET A 422 9.58 -32.24 2.93
C MET A 422 10.96 -31.57 2.94
N GLY A 423 11.43 -31.26 4.15
CA GLY A 423 12.81 -30.83 4.41
C GLY A 423 13.57 -31.86 5.24
N VAL A 424 14.90 -31.86 5.13
CA VAL A 424 15.81 -32.70 5.94
C VAL A 424 16.88 -31.83 6.58
N SER A 425 17.13 -32.01 7.87
CA SER A 425 18.12 -31.22 8.63
C SER A 425 19.37 -32.06 8.90
N SER A 426 20.52 -31.56 8.49
CA SER A 426 21.81 -32.23 8.69
C SER A 426 22.21 -32.24 10.17
N TYR A 427 23.09 -33.16 10.58
CA TYR A 427 23.75 -33.04 11.89
C TYR A 427 24.59 -31.76 11.96
N ASN A 428 24.91 -31.33 13.19
CA ASN A 428 25.78 -30.18 13.46
C ASN A 428 27.25 -30.42 13.06
N SER A 429 27.66 -31.67 12.93
CA SER A 429 29.02 -32.11 12.63
C SER A 429 28.99 -33.57 12.19
N GLY A 430 30.12 -34.11 11.72
CA GLY A 430 30.22 -35.53 11.31
C GLY A 430 29.46 -35.88 10.02
N VAL A 431 29.02 -34.87 9.26
CA VAL A 431 28.32 -35.05 7.98
C VAL A 431 29.31 -35.33 6.84
N ALA A 432 28.81 -35.92 5.75
CA ALA A 432 29.61 -36.16 4.55
C ALA A 432 30.21 -34.86 3.98
N SER A 433 31.34 -34.97 3.26
CA SER A 433 32.14 -33.83 2.80
C SER A 433 31.39 -32.88 1.85
N ASN A 434 30.38 -33.38 1.14
CA ASN A 434 29.50 -32.64 0.24
C ASN A 434 28.22 -32.10 0.91
N ILE A 435 28.02 -32.37 2.21
CA ILE A 435 26.88 -31.89 3.01
C ILE A 435 27.32 -30.74 3.90
N ALA A 436 26.53 -29.67 3.95
CA ALA A 436 26.71 -28.57 4.90
C ALA A 436 26.18 -29.02 6.28
N PRO A 437 26.94 -28.83 7.37
CA PRO A 437 26.47 -29.15 8.72
C PRO A 437 25.50 -28.08 9.23
N ASN A 438 24.67 -28.44 10.22
CA ASN A 438 23.64 -27.58 10.81
C ASN A 438 22.77 -26.86 9.77
N HIS A 439 22.35 -27.58 8.73
CA HIS A 439 21.75 -27.01 7.52
C HIS A 439 20.50 -27.77 7.09
N VAL A 440 19.53 -27.07 6.51
CA VAL A 440 18.30 -27.66 5.98
C VAL A 440 18.41 -27.82 4.47
N TYR A 441 17.98 -28.98 3.95
CA TYR A 441 17.87 -29.28 2.53
C TYR A 441 16.43 -29.65 2.18
N VAL A 442 16.02 -29.37 0.94
CA VAL A 442 14.68 -29.71 0.43
C VAL A 442 14.70 -31.06 -0.27
N VAL A 443 13.76 -31.96 0.03
CA VAL A 443 13.60 -33.21 -0.72
C VAL A 443 12.82 -32.90 -2.01
N THR A 444 13.50 -32.95 -3.16
CA THR A 444 12.90 -32.59 -4.44
C THR A 444 12.41 -33.78 -5.25
N ASN A 445 12.95 -34.97 -4.99
CA ASN A 445 12.58 -36.18 -5.71
C ASN A 445 12.88 -37.45 -4.92
N TYR A 446 12.17 -38.53 -5.21
CA TYR A 446 12.50 -39.89 -4.82
C TYR A 446 12.40 -40.83 -6.02
N ASP A 447 13.49 -41.54 -6.30
CA ASP A 447 13.55 -42.54 -7.37
C ASP A 447 13.33 -43.94 -6.78
N SER A 448 12.21 -44.57 -7.14
CA SER A 448 11.84 -45.90 -6.65
C SER A 448 12.72 -47.04 -7.19
N PHE A 449 13.40 -46.86 -8.32
CA PHE A 449 14.27 -47.90 -8.88
C PHE A 449 15.61 -47.94 -8.14
N THR A 450 16.18 -46.78 -7.89
CA THR A 450 17.48 -46.66 -7.19
C THR A 450 17.33 -46.52 -5.67
N GLN A 451 16.11 -46.27 -5.19
CA GLN A 451 15.78 -45.95 -3.78
C GLN A 451 16.58 -44.74 -3.25
N GLN A 452 16.85 -43.77 -4.12
CA GLN A 452 17.58 -42.55 -3.78
C GLN A 452 16.64 -41.34 -3.68
N PHE A 453 16.94 -40.46 -2.72
CA PHE A 453 16.34 -39.14 -2.61
C PHE A 453 17.24 -38.11 -3.30
N THR A 454 16.63 -37.18 -4.04
CA THR A 454 17.31 -35.97 -4.52
C THR A 454 17.03 -34.84 -3.53
N LEU A 455 18.09 -34.21 -3.06
CA LEU A 455 18.05 -33.06 -2.18
C LEU A 455 18.48 -31.80 -2.93
N TYR A 456 17.86 -30.68 -2.60
CA TYR A 456 18.26 -29.34 -3.02
C TYR A 456 18.82 -28.56 -1.83
N ASN A 457 20.00 -27.96 -2.03
CA ASN A 457 20.64 -27.08 -1.06
C ASN A 457 20.11 -25.65 -1.28
N PRO A 458 19.53 -24.99 -0.26
CA PRO A 458 19.03 -23.62 -0.40
C PRO A 458 20.12 -22.58 -0.71
N TRP A 459 21.40 -22.95 -0.72
CA TRP A 459 22.49 -22.11 -1.29
C TRP A 459 22.39 -21.91 -2.81
N GLY A 460 21.43 -22.53 -3.48
CA GLY A 460 21.17 -22.35 -4.91
C GLY A 460 21.69 -23.51 -5.76
N LEU A 461 21.38 -23.46 -7.06
CA LEU A 461 21.76 -24.50 -8.03
C LEU A 461 23.28 -24.71 -8.12
N ASP A 462 24.05 -23.63 -8.01
CA ASP A 462 25.52 -23.66 -8.04
C ASP A 462 26.14 -24.18 -6.74
N GLY A 463 25.35 -24.37 -5.68
CA GLY A 463 25.84 -24.72 -4.37
C GLY A 463 26.67 -23.60 -3.73
N GLY A 464 27.55 -23.97 -2.81
CA GLY A 464 28.39 -23.01 -2.10
C GLY A 464 29.58 -23.67 -1.40
N ASN A 465 30.44 -22.87 -0.78
CA ASN A 465 31.60 -23.36 -0.05
C ASN A 465 31.41 -23.18 1.45
N TYR A 466 31.78 -24.22 2.21
CA TYR A 466 31.82 -24.18 3.67
C TYR A 466 33.16 -24.76 4.13
N GLU A 467 33.92 -23.96 4.89
CA GLU A 467 35.26 -24.33 5.39
C GLU A 467 36.18 -24.87 4.27
N GLY A 468 36.17 -24.20 3.12
CA GLY A 468 37.00 -24.56 1.96
C GLY A 468 36.55 -25.82 1.19
N LYS A 469 35.40 -26.41 1.54
CA LYS A 469 34.82 -27.56 0.83
C LYS A 469 33.54 -27.16 0.09
N PHE A 470 33.46 -27.56 -1.16
CA PHE A 470 32.29 -27.34 -2.00
C PHE A 470 31.12 -28.23 -1.57
N LYS A 471 29.93 -27.63 -1.48
CA LYS A 471 28.64 -28.24 -1.13
C LYS A 471 27.71 -28.07 -2.34
N PRO A 472 27.39 -29.14 -3.08
CA PRO A 472 26.58 -29.02 -4.29
C PRO A 472 25.19 -28.46 -4.04
N GLY A 473 24.63 -27.79 -5.06
CA GLY A 473 23.24 -27.32 -5.07
C GLY A 473 22.21 -28.46 -5.13
N THR A 474 22.61 -29.61 -5.68
CA THR A 474 21.77 -30.81 -5.78
C THR A 474 22.58 -32.05 -5.44
N ILE A 475 22.00 -32.95 -4.62
CA ILE A 475 22.67 -34.15 -4.13
C ILE A 475 21.70 -35.33 -4.21
N LYS A 476 22.17 -36.50 -4.66
CA LYS A 476 21.40 -37.75 -4.62
C LYS A 476 21.98 -38.66 -3.55
N LEU A 477 21.14 -39.16 -2.66
CA LEU A 477 21.54 -40.01 -1.53
C LEU A 477 20.62 -41.21 -1.42
N SER A 478 21.20 -42.38 -1.16
CA SER A 478 20.46 -43.51 -0.59
C SER A 478 19.98 -43.18 0.84
N PHE A 479 19.00 -43.93 1.35
CA PHE A 479 18.53 -43.72 2.71
C PHE A 479 19.61 -43.96 3.79
N ASN A 480 20.58 -44.84 3.54
CA ASN A 480 21.69 -45.05 4.47
C ASN A 480 22.64 -43.85 4.51
N GLU A 481 22.93 -43.24 3.37
CA GLU A 481 23.73 -42.00 3.31
C GLU A 481 22.99 -40.82 3.93
N LEU A 482 21.66 -40.75 3.73
CA LEU A 482 20.81 -39.76 4.39
C LEU A 482 20.93 -39.89 5.92
N LYS A 483 20.71 -41.08 6.49
CA LYS A 483 20.85 -41.32 7.94
C LYS A 483 22.25 -41.03 8.49
N ALA A 484 23.28 -41.18 7.67
CA ALA A 484 24.65 -40.91 8.10
C ALA A 484 24.94 -39.40 8.26
N SER A 485 24.20 -38.52 7.57
CA SER A 485 24.46 -37.07 7.58
C SER A 485 23.30 -36.22 8.11
N PHE A 486 22.10 -36.79 8.26
CA PHE A 486 20.89 -36.05 8.62
C PHE A 486 20.25 -36.57 9.91
N ALA A 487 19.82 -35.64 10.75
CA ALA A 487 19.29 -35.88 12.09
C ALA A 487 17.77 -36.08 12.09
N SER A 488 17.08 -35.31 11.25
CA SER A 488 15.63 -35.23 11.24
C SER A 488 15.11 -34.81 9.87
N TRP A 489 13.81 -35.00 9.68
CA TRP A 489 13.07 -34.44 8.57
C TRP A 489 11.81 -33.74 9.05
N SER A 490 11.38 -32.74 8.30
CA SER A 490 10.13 -32.01 8.46
C SER A 490 9.14 -32.44 7.39
N TYR A 491 7.84 -32.35 7.70
CA TYR A 491 6.78 -32.63 6.73
C TYR A 491 5.46 -31.98 7.10
N THR A 492 4.65 -31.64 6.10
CA THR A 492 3.25 -31.26 6.35
C THR A 492 2.42 -32.41 6.87
N THR A 493 1.52 -32.11 7.81
CA THR A 493 0.58 -33.07 8.43
C THR A 493 -0.87 -32.86 8.03
#